data_AF-A0A1X0KHB2-F1
#
_entry.id   AF-A0A1X0KHB2-F1
#
_cell.length_a   1.000
_cell.length_b   1.000
_cell.length_c   1.000
_cell.angle_alpha   90.00
_cell.angle_beta   90.00
_cell.angle_gamma   90.00
#
_symmetry.space_group_name_H-M   'P 1'
#
loop_
_entity.id
_entity.type
_entity.pdbx_description
1 polymer ?
#
loop_
_entity_poly.entity_id
_entity_poly.type
_entity_poly.pdbx_seq_one_letter_code
_entity_poly.pdbx_strand_id
1 'polypeptide(L)'
;MQPSATGSSKVWRGRASAAALAAVLLSSGALAGLPPAYAISPPTIDPAAVPPDGPPGPPAPMKQNSYCTEVGVLPGTDFRLQPKYMDMLNLQEAWQFGRGAGVKVAVIDTGVSPHPRFPHLIPGGDYVMGGDGLSDCDAHGTIVASMIGAAPANGAGPPPAAPRRPVTIPTTEPPPKAPPPQTVTLSPLPQTVTMVPPTEEPPPGPFGLPPAPRAAAVVAAGPPPGPPQG
;
A
#
# COMPACT_ATOMS: atom_id res chain seq x y z
N MET A 1 74.96 -30.83 -47.97
CA MET A 1 74.74 -30.69 -46.51
C MET A 1 73.28 -30.95 -46.22
N GLN A 2 72.96 -32.10 -45.63
CA GLN A 2 71.61 -32.42 -45.16
C GLN A 2 71.50 -32.03 -43.68
N PRO A 3 70.41 -31.38 -43.23
CA PRO A 3 70.05 -31.38 -41.83
C PRO A 3 69.15 -32.58 -41.53
N SER A 4 69.65 -33.46 -40.66
CA SER A 4 68.84 -34.41 -39.89
C SER A 4 67.87 -33.65 -38.99
N ALA A 5 66.58 -33.96 -39.08
CA ALA A 5 65.58 -33.56 -38.10
C ALA A 5 64.70 -34.76 -37.75
N THR A 6 65.24 -35.70 -36.99
CA THR A 6 64.45 -36.68 -36.23
C THR A 6 63.83 -35.97 -35.02
N GLY A 7 62.87 -35.08 -35.27
CA GLY A 7 62.05 -34.43 -34.25
C GLY A 7 60.95 -35.38 -33.79
N SER A 8 61.05 -35.86 -32.55
CA SER A 8 60.15 -36.86 -31.95
C SER A 8 58.72 -36.32 -31.75
N SER A 9 57.91 -36.43 -32.81
CA SER A 9 56.47 -36.07 -32.80
C SER A 9 55.65 -36.88 -31.77
N LYS A 10 56.16 -38.05 -31.36
CA LYS A 10 55.55 -38.91 -30.33
C LYS A 10 55.61 -38.31 -28.93
N VAL A 11 56.70 -37.63 -28.57
CA VAL A 11 56.89 -37.06 -27.22
C VAL A 11 56.01 -35.81 -27.03
N TRP A 12 55.77 -35.04 -28.09
CA TRP A 12 54.87 -33.88 -28.04
C TRP A 12 53.41 -34.28 -27.87
N ARG A 13 52.95 -35.32 -28.59
CA ARG A 13 51.58 -35.85 -28.47
C ARG A 13 51.28 -36.43 -27.08
N GLY A 14 52.25 -37.08 -26.43
CA GLY A 14 52.10 -37.61 -25.07
C GLY A 14 51.97 -36.51 -24.00
N ARG A 15 52.77 -35.44 -24.10
CA ARG A 15 52.73 -34.32 -23.14
C ARG A 15 51.46 -33.47 -23.29
N ALA A 16 50.97 -33.27 -24.51
CA ALA A 16 49.69 -32.60 -24.76
C ALA A 16 48.50 -33.40 -24.21
N SER A 17 48.52 -34.73 -24.35
CA SER A 17 47.46 -35.61 -23.84
C SER A 17 47.42 -35.66 -22.30
N ALA A 18 48.60 -35.71 -21.66
CA ALA A 18 48.71 -35.65 -20.20
C ALA A 18 48.27 -34.30 -19.62
N ALA A 19 48.62 -33.19 -20.28
CA ALA A 19 48.18 -31.86 -19.87
C ALA A 19 46.65 -31.69 -20.00
N ALA A 20 46.04 -32.23 -21.07
CA ALA A 20 44.59 -32.21 -21.24
C ALA A 20 43.87 -33.04 -20.16
N LEU A 21 44.38 -34.23 -19.84
CA LEU A 21 43.82 -35.08 -18.77
C LEU A 21 43.93 -34.42 -17.39
N ALA A 22 45.08 -33.80 -17.08
CA ALA A 22 45.26 -33.08 -15.83
C ALA A 22 44.29 -31.87 -15.72
N ALA A 23 44.11 -31.11 -16.80
CA ALA A 23 43.17 -29.99 -16.84
C ALA A 23 41.71 -30.44 -16.65
N VAL A 24 41.31 -31.57 -17.25
CA VAL A 24 39.97 -32.17 -17.08
C VAL A 24 39.76 -32.64 -15.64
N LEU A 25 40.74 -33.29 -15.03
CA LEU A 25 40.64 -33.76 -13.64
C LEU A 25 40.58 -32.59 -12.63
N LEU A 26 41.39 -31.54 -12.85
CA LEU A 26 41.39 -30.32 -12.01
C LEU A 26 40.08 -29.54 -12.12
N SER A 27 39.52 -29.41 -13.32
CA SER A 27 38.23 -28.72 -13.54
C SER A 27 37.04 -29.53 -13.03
N SER A 28 37.05 -30.86 -13.15
CA SER A 28 35.99 -31.73 -12.62
C SER A 28 35.94 -31.68 -11.09
N GLY A 29 37.10 -31.62 -10.42
CA GLY A 29 37.18 -31.45 -8.96
C GLY A 29 36.64 -30.09 -8.49
N ALA A 30 36.83 -29.02 -9.27
CA ALA A 30 36.32 -27.69 -8.95
C ALA A 30 34.77 -27.57 -9.05
N LEU A 31 34.11 -28.41 -9.86
CA LEU A 31 32.64 -28.41 -9.97
C LEU A 31 31.95 -29.37 -8.99
N ALA A 32 32.64 -30.39 -8.47
CA ALA A 32 32.05 -31.42 -7.63
C ALA A 32 31.68 -30.97 -6.19
N GLY A 33 31.95 -29.70 -5.83
CA GLY A 33 31.66 -29.13 -4.52
C GLY A 33 30.90 -27.80 -4.55
N LEU A 34 30.40 -27.38 -5.72
CA LEU A 34 29.55 -26.19 -5.77
C LEU A 34 28.20 -26.52 -5.12
N PRO A 35 27.72 -25.71 -4.15
CA PRO A 35 26.39 -25.91 -3.61
C PRO A 35 25.38 -25.79 -4.75
N PRO A 36 24.37 -26.68 -4.84
CA PRO A 36 23.29 -26.51 -5.79
C PRO A 36 22.66 -25.13 -5.57
N ALA A 37 22.55 -24.35 -6.65
CA ALA A 37 21.81 -23.10 -6.62
C ALA A 37 20.33 -23.45 -6.51
N TYR A 38 19.78 -23.40 -5.30
CA TYR A 38 18.34 -23.47 -5.10
C TYR A 38 17.75 -22.11 -5.44
N ALA A 39 16.88 -22.08 -6.45
CA ALA A 39 15.97 -20.96 -6.60
C ALA A 39 14.95 -21.03 -5.46
N ILE A 40 14.77 -19.93 -4.75
CA ILE A 40 13.62 -19.78 -3.86
C ILE A 40 12.39 -19.84 -4.76
N SER A 41 11.49 -20.80 -4.50
CA SER A 41 10.23 -20.88 -5.22
C SER A 41 9.45 -19.57 -5.07
N PRO A 42 8.76 -19.09 -6.12
CA PRO A 42 7.88 -17.93 -5.99
C PRO A 42 6.90 -18.12 -4.83
N PRO A 43 6.57 -17.05 -4.06
CA PRO A 43 5.61 -17.15 -2.98
C PRO A 43 4.26 -17.60 -3.53
N THR A 44 3.59 -18.49 -2.80
CA THR A 44 2.22 -18.88 -3.10
C THR A 44 1.26 -18.07 -2.22
N ILE A 45 0.13 -17.67 -2.78
CA ILE A 45 -0.90 -16.93 -2.03
C ILE A 45 -1.83 -17.95 -1.38
N ASP A 46 -1.99 -17.86 -0.05
CA ASP A 46 -3.03 -18.56 0.69
C ASP A 46 -4.24 -17.62 0.87
N PRO A 47 -5.37 -17.87 0.16
CA PRO A 47 -6.57 -17.04 0.30
C PRO A 47 -7.22 -17.10 1.69
N ALA A 48 -6.91 -18.11 2.50
CA ALA A 48 -7.45 -18.24 3.85
C ALA A 48 -6.64 -17.43 4.89
N ALA A 49 -5.46 -16.93 4.54
CA ALA A 49 -4.54 -16.23 5.44
C ALA A 49 -4.74 -14.70 5.46
N VAL A 50 -5.94 -14.21 5.14
CA VAL A 50 -6.25 -12.76 5.19
C VAL A 50 -6.26 -12.30 6.66
N PRO A 51 -5.49 -11.26 7.04
CA PRO A 51 -5.51 -10.73 8.40
C PRO A 51 -6.89 -10.18 8.79
N PRO A 52 -7.25 -10.17 10.08
CA PRO A 52 -8.50 -9.56 10.53
C PRO A 52 -8.51 -8.05 10.24
N ASP A 53 -9.68 -7.53 9.87
CA ASP A 53 -9.94 -6.09 9.73
C ASP A 53 -10.20 -5.48 11.10
N GLY A 54 -9.13 -5.27 11.86
CA GLY A 54 -9.15 -4.64 13.18
C GLY A 54 -8.88 -3.13 13.11
N PRO A 55 -9.12 -2.39 14.21
CA PRO A 55 -8.72 -0.99 14.29
C PRO A 55 -7.23 -0.81 13.92
N PRO A 56 -6.88 0.22 13.12
CA PRO A 56 -5.49 0.51 12.80
C PRO A 56 -4.64 0.70 14.06
N GLY A 57 -3.49 0.04 14.07
CA GLY A 57 -2.57 0.11 15.19
C GLY A 57 -1.37 -0.83 15.01
N PRO A 58 -0.27 -0.58 15.74
CA PRO A 58 0.91 -1.41 15.62
C PRO A 58 0.69 -2.78 16.30
N PRO A 59 1.34 -3.85 15.81
CA PRO A 59 1.25 -5.17 16.43
C PRO A 59 1.96 -5.24 17.81
N ALA A 60 2.77 -4.24 18.14
CA ALA A 60 3.46 -4.10 19.42
C ALA A 60 3.61 -2.60 19.78
N PRO A 61 3.82 -2.24 21.06
CA PRO A 61 4.01 -0.84 21.44
C PRO A 61 5.21 -0.20 20.71
N MET A 62 4.97 0.97 20.14
CA MET A 62 5.98 1.76 19.42
C MET A 62 6.42 2.98 20.22
N LYS A 63 7.59 3.52 19.89
CA LYS A 63 8.13 4.76 20.47
C LYS A 63 8.83 5.56 19.38
N GLN A 64 8.57 6.88 19.38
CA GLN A 64 9.32 7.82 18.57
C GLN A 64 10.74 8.01 19.14
N ASN A 65 11.75 7.77 18.30
CA ASN A 65 13.16 7.83 18.70
C ASN A 65 13.94 9.00 18.08
N SER A 66 13.30 9.77 17.20
CA SER A 66 13.90 10.91 16.49
C SER A 66 12.93 12.08 16.44
N TYR A 67 13.45 13.28 16.23
CA TYR A 67 12.61 14.44 15.90
C TYR A 67 12.01 14.28 14.50
N CYS A 68 10.85 14.90 14.28
CA CYS A 68 10.23 14.89 12.97
C CYS A 68 11.07 15.66 11.96
N THR A 69 11.07 15.15 10.72
CA THR A 69 11.82 15.71 9.60
C THR A 69 11.16 16.99 9.12
N GLU A 70 11.95 18.06 9.01
CA GLU A 70 11.56 19.28 8.32
C GLU A 70 12.07 19.25 6.88
N VAL A 71 11.20 19.62 5.94
CA VAL A 71 11.57 19.72 4.52
C VAL A 71 12.14 21.08 4.19
N GLY A 72 13.26 21.09 3.48
CA GLY A 72 13.89 22.28 2.93
C GLY A 72 13.74 22.37 1.42
N VAL A 73 14.10 23.53 0.87
CA VAL A 73 14.18 23.76 -0.57
C VAL A 73 15.65 23.91 -0.95
N LEU A 74 16.08 23.24 -2.04
CA LEU A 74 17.44 23.39 -2.53
C LEU A 74 17.68 24.82 -3.05
N PRO A 75 18.85 25.44 -2.78
CA PRO A 75 19.17 26.76 -3.30
C PRO A 75 19.03 26.84 -4.83
N GLY A 76 18.40 27.91 -5.31
CA GLY A 76 18.16 28.12 -6.75
C GLY A 76 16.96 27.35 -7.32
N THR A 77 16.16 26.66 -6.51
CA THR A 77 14.92 26.04 -6.97
C THR A 77 13.90 27.10 -7.40
N ASP A 78 13.41 27.00 -8.64
CA ASP A 78 12.29 27.81 -9.15
C ASP A 78 11.03 26.94 -9.31
N PHE A 79 10.05 27.13 -8.42
CA PHE A 79 8.78 26.40 -8.45
C PHE A 79 7.81 26.88 -9.53
N ARG A 80 8.14 27.93 -10.28
CA ARG A 80 7.38 28.35 -11.47
C ARG A 80 7.66 27.44 -12.66
N LEU A 81 8.78 26.72 -12.64
CA LEU A 81 9.13 25.73 -13.65
C LEU A 81 8.46 24.40 -13.33
N GLN A 82 7.89 23.78 -14.35
CA GLN A 82 7.28 22.46 -14.21
C GLN A 82 8.35 21.40 -13.93
N PRO A 83 8.14 20.50 -12.95
CA PRO A 83 9.05 19.37 -12.73
C PRO A 83 9.16 18.46 -13.95
N LYS A 84 10.39 18.03 -14.26
CA LYS A 84 10.69 17.29 -15.50
C LYS A 84 9.92 15.96 -15.64
N TYR A 85 9.55 15.32 -14.53
CA TYR A 85 8.77 14.09 -14.56
C TYR A 85 7.37 14.30 -15.16
N MET A 86 6.78 15.49 -14.99
CA MET A 86 5.45 15.79 -15.55
C MET A 86 5.51 15.92 -17.07
N ASP A 87 6.61 16.48 -17.60
CA ASP A 87 6.85 16.55 -19.04
C ASP A 87 7.11 15.17 -19.63
N MET A 88 7.94 14.36 -18.95
CA MET A 88 8.28 13.00 -19.37
C MET A 88 7.04 12.11 -19.51
N LEU A 89 6.07 12.28 -18.61
CA LEU A 89 4.80 11.56 -18.62
C LEU A 89 3.72 12.23 -19.47
N ASN A 90 4.01 13.39 -20.07
CA ASN A 90 3.06 14.22 -20.81
C ASN A 90 1.73 14.45 -20.07
N LEU A 91 1.80 14.78 -18.77
CA LEU A 91 0.62 14.86 -17.90
C LEU A 91 -0.42 15.89 -18.37
N GLN A 92 0.03 16.97 -19.00
CA GLN A 92 -0.86 18.01 -19.51
C GLN A 92 -1.81 17.49 -20.60
N GLU A 93 -1.31 16.62 -21.47
CA GLU A 93 -2.11 15.93 -22.48
C GLU A 93 -2.98 14.83 -21.84
N ALA A 94 -2.41 14.03 -20.94
CA ALA A 94 -3.15 12.98 -20.24
C ALA A 94 -4.39 13.53 -19.51
N TRP A 95 -4.27 14.72 -18.92
CA TRP A 95 -5.35 15.37 -18.19
C TRP A 95 -6.51 15.86 -19.06
N GLN A 96 -6.36 15.92 -20.39
CA GLN A 96 -7.49 16.14 -21.31
C GLN A 96 -8.45 14.93 -21.32
N PHE A 97 -7.94 13.74 -21.00
CA PHE A 97 -8.73 12.50 -20.97
C PHE A 97 -9.27 12.16 -19.58
N GLY A 98 -8.62 12.65 -18.52
CA GLY A 98 -9.10 12.48 -17.16
C GLY A 98 -8.09 12.92 -16.10
N ARG A 99 -8.62 13.30 -14.92
CA ARG A 99 -7.83 13.79 -13.77
C ARG A 99 -8.08 13.00 -12.49
N GLY A 100 -8.66 11.80 -12.59
CA GLY A 100 -8.96 10.94 -11.43
C GLY A 100 -10.22 11.30 -10.63
N ALA A 101 -11.11 12.15 -11.16
CA ALA A 101 -12.35 12.50 -10.49
C ALA A 101 -13.17 11.23 -10.13
N GLY A 102 -13.59 11.13 -8.86
CA GLY A 102 -14.32 9.98 -8.32
C GLY A 102 -13.46 8.76 -7.95
N VAL A 103 -12.15 8.78 -8.23
CA VAL A 103 -11.23 7.72 -7.83
C VAL A 103 -10.66 8.01 -6.44
N LYS A 104 -10.77 7.04 -5.53
CA LYS A 104 -10.09 7.09 -4.23
C LYS A 104 -8.77 6.32 -4.32
N VAL A 105 -7.70 6.90 -3.80
CA VAL A 105 -6.37 6.28 -3.72
C VAL A 105 -5.98 6.19 -2.25
N ALA A 106 -5.66 4.99 -1.77
CA ALA A 106 -5.08 4.81 -0.45
C ALA A 106 -3.57 5.04 -0.51
N VAL A 107 -3.05 5.84 0.41
CA VAL A 107 -1.61 6.12 0.55
C VAL A 107 -1.12 5.41 1.80
N ILE A 108 -0.40 4.30 1.64
CA ILE A 108 0.23 3.54 2.74
C ILE A 108 1.66 4.04 2.84
N ASP A 109 1.90 4.98 3.75
CA ASP A 109 3.16 5.72 3.85
C ASP A 109 3.36 6.24 5.30
N THR A 110 4.24 7.20 5.52
CA THR A 110 4.58 7.79 6.83
C THR A 110 3.52 8.73 7.40
N GLY A 111 2.32 8.73 6.81
CA GLY A 111 1.23 9.68 7.06
C GLY A 111 1.20 10.81 6.04
N VAL A 112 0.15 11.63 6.08
CA VAL A 112 0.00 12.79 5.17
C VAL A 112 -0.42 14.00 5.98
N SER A 113 0.42 15.04 5.97
CA SER A 113 0.08 16.30 6.66
C SER A 113 -1.04 17.05 5.91
N PRO A 114 -2.11 17.47 6.60
CA PRO A 114 -3.16 18.29 6.02
C PRO A 114 -2.61 19.58 5.38
N HIS A 115 -3.06 19.87 4.17
CA HIS A 115 -2.61 21.03 3.41
C HIS A 115 -3.74 21.54 2.51
N PRO A 116 -3.86 22.85 2.20
CA PRO A 116 -4.91 23.37 1.30
C PRO A 116 -4.93 22.73 -0.10
N ARG A 117 -3.80 22.15 -0.53
CA ARG A 117 -3.69 21.39 -1.78
C ARG A 117 -4.24 19.97 -1.68
N PHE A 118 -4.69 19.51 -0.51
CA PHE A 118 -5.38 18.24 -0.30
C PHE A 118 -6.80 18.47 0.22
N PRO A 119 -7.70 19.10 -0.57
CA PRO A 119 -9.06 19.43 -0.14
C PRO A 119 -9.96 18.20 0.10
N HIS A 120 -9.50 17.02 -0.30
CA HIS A 120 -10.23 15.76 -0.20
C HIS A 120 -9.42 14.69 0.54
N LEU A 121 -8.49 15.10 1.40
CA LEU A 121 -7.75 14.17 2.26
C LEU A 121 -8.72 13.52 3.27
N ILE A 122 -8.68 12.20 3.35
CA ILE A 122 -9.52 11.40 4.25
C ILE A 122 -8.59 10.64 5.19
N PRO A 123 -8.84 10.62 6.51
CA PRO A 123 -8.06 9.83 7.44
C PRO A 123 -8.14 8.33 7.11
N GLY A 124 -6.99 7.66 7.16
CA GLY A 124 -6.83 6.24 6.80
C GLY A 124 -6.42 5.33 7.96
N GLY A 125 -6.09 5.90 9.12
CA GLY A 125 -5.55 5.18 10.26
C GLY A 125 -4.03 5.20 10.33
N ASP A 126 -3.48 4.81 11.48
CA ASP A 126 -2.04 4.73 11.74
C ASP A 126 -1.67 3.39 12.36
N TYR A 127 -0.72 2.69 11.73
CA TYR A 127 -0.19 1.40 12.16
C TYR A 127 1.16 1.53 12.90
N VAL A 128 1.58 2.74 13.24
CA VAL A 128 2.84 3.05 13.94
C VAL A 128 2.55 3.57 15.35
N MET A 129 2.01 4.77 15.50
CA MET A 129 1.80 5.40 16.82
C MET A 129 0.34 5.31 17.29
N GLY A 130 -0.57 4.90 16.40
CA GLY A 130 -2.01 4.96 16.61
C GLY A 130 -2.53 6.36 16.33
N GLY A 131 -3.67 6.44 15.64
CA GLY A 131 -4.19 7.71 15.14
C GLY A 131 -4.92 7.56 13.81
N ASP A 132 -5.07 8.67 13.10
CA ASP A 132 -5.90 8.80 11.90
C ASP A 132 -5.10 8.83 10.58
N GLY A 133 -3.76 8.81 10.67
CA GLY A 133 -2.84 8.87 9.53
C GLY A 133 -2.59 10.27 8.98
N LEU A 134 -3.11 11.33 9.63
CA LEU A 134 -2.95 12.73 9.20
C LEU A 134 -1.73 13.43 9.82
N SER A 135 -0.78 12.66 10.34
CA SER A 135 0.49 13.16 10.88
C SER A 135 1.63 12.51 10.12
N ASP A 136 2.49 13.32 9.51
CA ASP A 136 3.66 12.85 8.78
C ASP A 136 4.94 13.36 9.44
N CYS A 137 5.62 12.49 10.18
CA CYS A 137 6.85 12.83 10.91
C CYS A 137 8.11 12.67 10.06
N ASP A 138 7.99 12.11 8.85
CA ASP A 138 9.10 11.81 7.95
C ASP A 138 9.06 12.66 6.68
N ALA A 139 7.96 13.41 6.49
CA ALA A 139 7.62 14.22 5.32
C ALA A 139 7.45 13.44 4.00
N HIS A 140 7.69 12.13 3.99
CA HIS A 140 7.70 11.30 2.80
C HIS A 140 6.29 11.11 2.25
N GLY A 141 5.33 10.69 3.09
CA GLY A 141 3.96 10.43 2.66
C GLY A 141 3.25 11.69 2.15
N THR A 142 3.54 12.86 2.71
CA THR A 142 3.03 14.15 2.19
C THR A 142 3.57 14.45 0.79
N ILE A 143 4.85 14.16 0.52
CA ILE A 143 5.45 14.32 -0.81
C ILE A 143 4.82 13.33 -1.79
N VAL A 144 4.68 12.05 -1.41
CA VAL A 144 4.06 11.01 -2.23
C VAL A 144 2.61 11.37 -2.57
N ALA A 145 1.81 11.74 -1.57
CA ALA A 145 0.43 12.17 -1.77
C ALA A 145 0.34 13.40 -2.70
N SER A 146 1.33 14.30 -2.64
CA SER A 146 1.37 15.48 -3.51
C SER A 146 1.53 15.13 -4.99
N MET A 147 2.33 14.11 -5.29
CA MET A 147 2.54 13.61 -6.65
C MET A 147 1.30 12.90 -7.20
N ILE A 148 0.52 12.25 -6.32
CA ILE A 148 -0.69 11.51 -6.69
C ILE A 148 -1.86 12.45 -6.96
N GLY A 149 -2.11 13.42 -6.07
CA GLY A 149 -3.41 14.08 -6.04
C GLY A 149 -3.45 15.50 -5.48
N ALA A 150 -2.32 16.20 -5.34
CA ALA A 150 -2.38 17.60 -4.92
C ALA A 150 -3.11 18.47 -5.95
N ALA A 151 -3.99 19.34 -5.46
CA ALA A 151 -4.58 20.40 -6.26
C ALA A 151 -3.50 21.36 -6.81
N PRO A 152 -3.73 22.02 -7.96
CA PRO A 152 -2.84 23.03 -8.49
C PRO A 152 -2.60 24.17 -7.48
N ALA A 153 -1.36 24.68 -7.41
CA ALA A 153 -0.98 25.73 -6.46
C ALA A 153 -1.61 27.10 -6.76
N ASN A 154 -2.02 27.35 -8.00
CA ASN A 154 -2.65 28.60 -8.44
C ASN A 154 -4.16 28.64 -8.17
N GLY A 155 -4.72 27.65 -7.46
CA GLY A 155 -6.15 27.55 -7.20
C GLY A 155 -6.98 27.28 -8.46
N ALA A 156 -6.34 26.98 -9.60
CA ALA A 156 -7.06 26.59 -10.80
C ALA A 156 -7.81 25.29 -10.52
N GLY A 157 -9.14 25.38 -10.59
CA GLY A 157 -9.99 24.20 -10.53
C GLY A 157 -9.64 23.23 -11.67
N PRO A 158 -9.88 21.93 -11.49
CA PRO A 158 -9.74 20.99 -12.59
C PRO A 158 -10.61 21.46 -13.77
N PRO A 159 -10.07 21.50 -15.01
CA PRO A 159 -10.89 21.82 -16.18
C PRO A 159 -12.06 20.82 -16.28
N PRO A 160 -13.21 21.24 -16.84
CA PRO A 160 -14.34 20.35 -17.01
C PRO A 160 -13.92 19.10 -17.78
N ALA A 161 -14.35 17.93 -17.28
CA ALA A 161 -14.04 16.67 -17.93
C ALA A 161 -14.57 16.70 -19.38
N ALA A 162 -13.67 16.61 -20.36
CA ALA A 162 -14.07 16.48 -21.74
C ALA A 162 -14.83 15.14 -21.92
N PRO A 163 -15.94 15.11 -22.69
CA PRO A 163 -16.66 13.89 -22.92
C PRO A 163 -15.74 12.83 -23.55
N ARG A 164 -15.66 11.67 -22.87
CA ARG A 164 -14.92 10.50 -23.34
C ARG A 164 -15.42 10.09 -24.72
N ARG A 165 -14.59 10.32 -25.74
CA ARG A 165 -14.53 9.40 -26.88
C ARG A 165 -13.08 8.95 -26.99
N PRO A 166 -12.75 7.72 -26.54
CA PRO A 166 -11.48 7.13 -26.89
C PRO A 166 -11.34 7.22 -28.41
N VAL A 167 -10.27 7.85 -28.89
CA VAL A 167 -9.90 7.75 -30.30
C VAL A 167 -9.65 6.26 -30.53
N THR A 168 -10.50 5.61 -31.31
CA THR A 168 -10.29 4.23 -31.72
C THR A 168 -9.05 4.23 -32.61
N ILE A 169 -7.90 3.91 -32.02
CA ILE A 169 -6.72 3.51 -32.79
C ILE A 169 -7.17 2.29 -33.61
N PRO A 170 -7.02 2.28 -34.94
CA PRO A 170 -7.27 1.08 -35.72
C PRO A 170 -6.35 -0.02 -35.23
N THR A 171 -6.91 -0.95 -34.45
CA THR A 171 -6.23 -2.14 -33.96
C THR A 171 -7.02 -3.35 -34.41
N THR A 172 -6.31 -4.40 -34.80
CA THR A 172 -6.87 -5.74 -35.04
C THR A 172 -7.06 -6.53 -33.75
N GLU A 173 -6.66 -5.97 -32.61
CA GLU A 173 -6.86 -6.58 -31.30
C GLU A 173 -8.34 -6.48 -30.91
N PRO A 174 -8.98 -7.60 -30.52
CA PRO A 174 -10.34 -7.56 -30.01
C PRO A 174 -10.39 -6.67 -28.76
N PRO A 175 -11.45 -5.86 -28.61
CA PRO A 175 -11.56 -4.95 -27.47
C PRO A 175 -11.40 -5.73 -26.15
N PRO A 176 -10.66 -5.18 -25.16
CA PRO A 176 -10.51 -5.83 -23.88
C PRO A 176 -11.90 -6.14 -23.32
N LYS A 177 -12.10 -7.38 -22.86
CA LYS A 177 -13.35 -7.82 -22.27
C LYS A 177 -13.69 -6.85 -21.14
N ALA A 178 -14.89 -6.27 -21.18
CA ALA A 178 -15.33 -5.35 -20.14
C ALA A 178 -15.08 -5.99 -18.77
N PRO A 179 -14.50 -5.25 -17.80
CA PRO A 179 -14.37 -5.77 -16.46
C PRO A 179 -15.75 -6.24 -15.98
N PRO A 180 -15.85 -7.36 -15.27
CA PRO A 180 -17.13 -7.81 -14.73
C PRO A 180 -17.74 -6.65 -13.93
N PRO A 181 -19.06 -6.43 -14.01
CA PRO A 181 -19.72 -5.39 -13.23
C PRO A 181 -19.29 -5.56 -11.79
N GLN A 182 -18.55 -4.57 -11.28
CA GLN A 182 -18.14 -4.58 -9.89
C GLN A 182 -19.43 -4.43 -9.12
N THR A 183 -19.90 -5.54 -8.55
CA THR A 183 -21.01 -5.50 -7.63
C THR A 183 -20.46 -4.78 -6.41
N VAL A 184 -20.70 -3.46 -6.34
CA VAL A 184 -20.55 -2.72 -5.11
C VAL A 184 -21.64 -3.25 -4.20
N THR A 185 -21.34 -4.34 -3.49
CA THR A 185 -22.08 -4.72 -2.30
C THR A 185 -21.88 -3.58 -1.32
N LEU A 186 -22.83 -2.65 -1.30
CA LEU A 186 -23.06 -1.82 -0.13
C LEU A 186 -23.45 -2.79 0.98
N SER A 187 -22.44 -3.29 1.70
CA SER A 187 -22.67 -3.87 3.02
C SER A 187 -23.47 -2.87 3.85
N PRO A 188 -24.45 -3.34 4.63
CA PRO A 188 -25.57 -2.53 5.05
C PRO A 188 -25.15 -1.30 5.88
N LEU A 189 -25.95 -0.25 5.68
CA LEU A 189 -26.02 1.03 6.39
C LEU A 189 -25.50 1.00 7.85
N PRO A 190 -24.96 2.12 8.37
CA PRO A 190 -24.44 2.18 9.73
C PRO A 190 -25.52 1.72 10.72
N GLN A 191 -25.26 0.59 11.37
CA GLN A 191 -26.05 0.17 12.52
C GLN A 191 -25.93 1.27 13.58
N THR A 192 -27.05 1.94 13.84
CA THR A 192 -27.20 2.84 14.98
C THR A 192 -26.97 2.00 16.23
N VAL A 193 -25.78 2.09 16.82
CA VAL A 193 -25.53 1.54 18.14
C VAL A 193 -26.33 2.40 19.11
N THR A 194 -27.49 1.90 19.54
CA THR A 194 -28.13 2.42 20.75
C THR A 194 -27.20 2.07 21.91
N MET A 195 -26.39 3.04 22.34
CA MET A 195 -25.66 2.95 23.60
C MET A 195 -26.69 2.78 24.71
N VAL A 196 -26.83 1.57 25.23
CA VAL A 196 -27.43 1.37 26.55
C VAL A 196 -26.37 1.89 27.53
N PRO A 197 -26.61 2.99 28.26
CA PRO A 197 -25.67 3.43 29.27
C PRO A 197 -25.46 2.30 30.27
N PRO A 198 -24.23 2.02 30.72
CA PRO A 198 -24.01 1.04 31.77
C PRO A 198 -24.87 1.46 32.97
N THR A 199 -25.65 0.52 33.52
CA THR A 199 -26.26 0.70 34.83
C THR A 199 -25.13 0.97 35.81
N GLU A 200 -25.03 2.22 36.23
CA GLU A 200 -24.09 2.67 37.24
C GLU A 200 -24.38 1.88 38.51
N GLU A 201 -23.49 0.93 38.81
CA GLU A 201 -23.50 0.19 40.06
C GLU A 201 -23.20 1.20 41.17
N PRO A 202 -24.05 1.32 42.20
CA PRO A 202 -23.81 2.29 43.26
C PRO A 202 -22.47 1.99 43.94
N PRO A 203 -21.69 3.02 44.33
CA PRO A 203 -20.39 2.81 44.94
C PRO A 203 -20.53 1.90 46.17
N PRO A 204 -19.58 0.99 46.40
CA PRO A 204 -19.62 0.11 47.56
C PRO A 204 -19.72 0.94 48.84
N GLY A 205 -20.61 0.54 49.74
CA GLY A 205 -20.72 1.17 51.06
C GLY A 205 -19.37 1.14 51.79
N PRO A 206 -19.13 2.07 52.73
CA PRO A 206 -17.90 2.05 53.50
C PRO A 206 -17.71 0.67 54.15
N PHE A 207 -16.50 0.12 53.99
CA PHE A 207 -16.07 -1.18 54.51
C PHE A 207 -16.59 -2.45 53.80
N GLY A 208 -17.03 -2.37 52.55
CA GLY A 208 -17.23 -3.57 51.72
C GLY A 208 -18.48 -4.40 52.07
N LEU A 209 -19.48 -3.77 52.67
CA LEU A 209 -20.81 -4.38 52.87
C LEU A 209 -21.59 -4.40 51.54
N PRO A 210 -22.33 -5.48 51.23
CA PRO A 210 -23.15 -5.55 50.03
C PRO A 210 -24.30 -4.51 50.07
N PRO A 211 -24.69 -3.93 48.92
CA PRO A 211 -25.73 -2.92 48.86
C PRO A 211 -27.11 -3.49 49.23
N ALA A 212 -27.93 -2.68 49.91
CA ALA A 212 -29.30 -3.07 50.29
C ALA A 212 -30.17 -3.31 49.03
N PRO A 213 -31.07 -4.32 49.04
CA PRO A 213 -31.93 -4.59 47.90
C PRO A 213 -32.92 -3.43 47.66
N ARG A 214 -33.02 -2.99 46.40
CA ARG A 214 -34.00 -1.98 45.97
C ARG A 214 -35.42 -2.53 46.08
N ALA A 215 -36.33 -1.75 46.65
CA ALA A 215 -37.77 -2.00 46.56
C ALA A 215 -38.20 -1.98 45.08
N ALA A 216 -38.96 -2.99 44.66
CA ALA A 216 -39.45 -3.10 43.29
C ALA A 216 -40.34 -1.90 42.94
N ALA A 217 -39.93 -1.13 41.93
CA ALA A 217 -40.78 -0.10 41.34
C ALA A 217 -41.91 -0.77 40.57
N VAL A 218 -43.15 -0.42 40.92
CA VAL A 218 -44.36 -0.85 40.22
C VAL A 218 -44.31 -0.31 38.79
N VAL A 219 -44.33 -1.20 37.80
CA VAL A 219 -44.45 -0.85 36.38
C VAL A 219 -45.88 -0.36 36.14
N ALA A 220 -46.04 0.94 35.85
CA ALA A 220 -47.31 1.48 35.38
C ALA A 220 -47.60 0.95 33.97
N ALA A 221 -48.71 0.23 33.82
CA ALA A 221 -49.22 -0.21 32.51
C ALA A 221 -49.61 1.01 31.66
N GLY A 222 -49.10 1.08 30.42
CA GLY A 222 -49.49 2.09 29.44
C GLY A 222 -50.94 1.92 28.96
N PRO A 223 -51.55 2.97 28.38
CA PRO A 223 -52.94 2.94 27.94
C PRO A 223 -53.14 2.03 26.70
N PRO A 224 -54.33 1.42 26.53
CA PRO A 224 -54.59 0.49 25.43
C PRO A 224 -54.67 1.19 24.06
N PRO A 225 -54.38 0.48 22.96
CA PRO A 225 -54.42 1.03 21.61
C PRO A 225 -55.86 1.32 21.15
N GLY A 226 -56.03 2.43 20.43
CA GLY A 226 -57.30 2.85 19.84
C GLY A 226 -57.78 1.95 18.69
N PRO A 227 -59.07 2.04 18.31
CA PRO A 227 -59.67 1.13 17.34
C PRO A 227 -59.18 1.37 15.90
N PRO A 228 -59.23 0.34 15.04
CA PRO A 228 -58.78 0.44 13.66
C PRO A 228 -59.72 1.33 12.83
N GLN A 229 -59.15 2.24 12.04
CA GLN A 229 -59.88 2.98 11.01
C GLN A 229 -60.08 2.07 9.80
N GLY A 230 -61.33 1.93 9.37
CA GLY A 230 -61.71 1.28 8.10
C GLY A 230 -61.63 2.23 6.92
#